data_AF-A0A562IFI5-F1
#
_entry.id   AF-A0A562IFI5-F1
#
_cell.length_a   1.000
_cell.length_b   1.000
_cell.length_c   1.000
_cell.angle_alpha   90.00
_cell.angle_beta   90.00
_cell.angle_gamma   90.00
#
_symmetry.space_group_name_H-M   'P 1'
#
loop_
_entity.id
_entity.type
_entity.pdbx_description
1 polymer ?
#
loop_
_entity_poly.entity_id
_entity_poly.type
_entity_poly.pdbx_seq_one_letter_code
_entity_poly.pdbx_strand_id
1 'polypeptide(L)'
;MITKTLEEPPPNQDSHWSTRSMAAAVGLNQTAVSRIWRAFGLKPHQVQSWKQSTDPLFIDKVRDIVGLYLDPPEAAMVLAVDEKSQIQAPDRTAPMLPMMPGVPGRVTHDYVRHGTTS
;
A
#
# COMPACT_ATOMS: atom_id res chain seq x y z
N MET A 1 -16.57 16.36 -5.58
CA MET A 1 -16.16 15.06 -6.17
C MET A 1 -14.69 14.73 -5.88
N ILE A 2 -13.73 15.61 -6.20
CA ILE A 2 -12.30 15.35 -5.93
C ILE A 2 -12.04 15.17 -4.43
N THR A 3 -12.46 16.12 -3.60
CA THR A 3 -12.41 16.03 -2.12
C THR A 3 -13.02 14.72 -1.62
N LYS A 4 -14.24 14.40 -2.08
CA LYS A 4 -14.94 13.14 -1.78
C LYS A 4 -14.13 11.88 -2.13
N THR A 5 -13.40 11.92 -3.25
CA THR A 5 -12.55 10.80 -3.69
C THR A 5 -11.32 10.64 -2.80
N LEU A 6 -10.83 11.72 -2.17
CA LEU A 6 -9.62 11.75 -1.37
C LEU A 6 -9.88 11.50 0.12
N GLU A 7 -11.03 11.93 0.63
CA GLU A 7 -11.28 12.04 2.08
C GLU A 7 -12.34 11.07 2.60
N GLU A 8 -13.22 10.55 1.73
CA GLU A 8 -14.34 9.70 2.16
C GLU A 8 -14.20 8.25 1.65
N PRO A 9 -14.58 7.24 2.46
CA PRO A 9 -14.68 5.85 1.98
C PRO A 9 -15.95 5.63 1.14
N PRO A 10 -15.93 4.67 0.19
CA PRO A 10 -17.12 4.30 -0.57
C PRO A 10 -18.20 3.63 0.32
N PRO A 11 -19.49 3.77 -0.03
CA PRO A 11 -20.61 3.40 0.85
C PRO A 11 -20.77 1.90 1.14
N ASN A 12 -20.24 1.01 0.29
CA ASN A 12 -20.46 -0.45 0.40
C ASN A 12 -19.31 -1.20 1.09
N GLN A 13 -18.50 -0.53 1.91
CA GLN A 13 -17.27 -1.09 2.48
C GLN A 13 -16.28 -1.58 1.40
N ASP A 14 -16.39 -1.06 0.18
CA ASP A 14 -15.41 -1.32 -0.87
C ASP A 14 -14.04 -0.75 -0.45
N SER A 15 -12.96 -1.39 -0.88
CA SER A 15 -11.61 -0.90 -0.55
C SER A 15 -11.28 0.44 -1.22
N HIS A 16 -11.97 0.81 -2.29
CA HIS A 16 -11.74 2.06 -3.03
C HIS A 16 -12.97 2.49 -3.84
N TRP A 17 -13.04 3.78 -4.17
CA TRP A 17 -14.06 4.29 -5.09
C TRP A 17 -13.93 3.66 -6.48
N SER A 18 -15.03 3.10 -6.98
CA SER A 18 -15.19 2.82 -8.40
C SER A 18 -15.77 4.02 -9.12
N THR A 19 -15.54 4.13 -10.42
CA THR A 19 -16.15 5.20 -11.24
C THR A 19 -17.68 5.18 -11.18
N ARG A 20 -18.29 4.00 -11.00
CA ARG A 20 -19.74 3.83 -10.87
C ARG A 20 -20.27 4.25 -9.49
N SER A 21 -19.60 3.85 -8.42
CA SER A 21 -20.02 4.23 -7.06
C SER A 21 -19.85 5.73 -6.83
N MET A 22 -18.76 6.32 -7.33
CA MET A 22 -18.58 7.78 -7.29
C MET A 22 -19.65 8.50 -8.13
N ALA A 23 -19.94 8.02 -9.34
CA ALA A 23 -20.99 8.58 -10.20
C ALA A 23 -22.36 8.61 -9.49
N ALA A 24 -22.76 7.49 -8.90
CA ALA A 24 -23.99 7.39 -8.11
C ALA A 24 -23.99 8.36 -6.91
N ALA A 25 -22.84 8.50 -6.23
CA ALA A 25 -22.70 9.32 -5.03
C ALA A 25 -22.70 10.84 -5.28
N VAL A 26 -22.46 11.30 -6.52
CA VAL A 26 -22.43 12.73 -6.87
C VAL A 26 -23.44 13.12 -7.97
N GLY A 27 -24.26 12.17 -8.44
CA GLY A 27 -25.27 12.43 -9.48
C GLY A 27 -24.70 12.72 -10.87
N LEU A 28 -23.50 12.21 -11.18
CA LEU A 28 -22.87 12.36 -12.50
C LEU A 28 -22.89 11.04 -13.27
N ASN A 29 -22.67 11.09 -14.59
CA ASN A 29 -22.44 9.87 -15.36
C ASN A 29 -21.01 9.33 -15.13
N GLN A 30 -20.84 8.01 -15.34
CA GLN A 30 -19.57 7.32 -15.14
C GLN A 30 -18.43 7.88 -16.00
N THR A 31 -18.73 8.31 -17.23
CA THR A 31 -17.74 8.84 -18.17
C THR A 31 -17.18 10.19 -17.72
N ALA A 32 -18.02 11.05 -17.14
CA ALA A 32 -17.62 12.33 -16.57
C ALA A 32 -16.67 12.12 -15.39
N VAL A 33 -17.01 11.21 -14.47
CA VAL A 33 -16.12 10.83 -13.37
C VAL A 33 -14.77 10.32 -13.89
N SER A 34 -14.79 9.41 -14.89
CA SER A 34 -13.58 8.86 -15.48
C SER A 34 -12.70 9.94 -16.13
N ARG A 35 -13.28 10.91 -16.83
CA ARG A 35 -12.56 12.04 -17.45
C ARG A 35 -11.94 12.95 -16.40
N ILE A 36 -12.70 13.30 -15.35
CA ILE A 36 -12.20 14.17 -14.28
C ILE A 36 -11.06 13.46 -13.53
N TRP A 37 -11.22 12.19 -13.16
CA TRP A 37 -10.14 11.44 -12.50
C TRP A 37 -8.87 11.38 -13.34
N ARG A 38 -8.97 11.15 -14.66
CA ARG A 38 -7.79 11.19 -15.55
C ARG A 38 -7.14 12.58 -15.58
N ALA A 39 -7.94 13.65 -15.65
CA ALA A 39 -7.42 15.02 -15.67
C ALA A 39 -6.67 15.40 -14.39
N PHE A 40 -7.09 14.87 -13.23
CA PHE A 40 -6.46 15.12 -11.94
C PHE A 40 -5.50 13.99 -11.49
N GLY A 41 -5.22 13.02 -12.37
CA GLY A 41 -4.34 11.88 -12.05
C GLY A 41 -4.82 11.02 -10.89
N LEU A 42 -6.13 11.02 -10.58
CA LEU A 42 -6.70 10.25 -9.48
C LEU A 42 -6.85 8.78 -9.88
N LYS A 43 -6.26 7.89 -9.07
CA LYS A 43 -6.30 6.44 -9.28
C LYS A 43 -6.62 5.74 -7.97
N PRO A 44 -7.89 5.71 -7.53
CA PRO A 44 -8.28 5.18 -6.22
C PRO A 44 -7.91 3.71 -5.98
N HIS A 45 -7.80 2.92 -7.06
CA HIS A 45 -7.40 1.51 -7.00
C HIS A 45 -5.88 1.30 -6.91
N GLN A 46 -5.07 2.34 -7.16
CA GLN A 46 -3.64 2.23 -7.08
C GLN A 46 -3.18 2.53 -5.66
N VAL A 47 -2.40 1.59 -5.12
CA VAL A 47 -1.74 1.73 -3.85
C VAL A 47 -0.29 1.29 -4.03
N GLN A 48 0.64 2.02 -3.44
CA GLN A 48 2.05 1.65 -3.42
C GLN A 48 2.43 1.10 -2.06
N SER A 49 3.34 0.12 -2.05
CA SER A 49 3.99 -0.29 -0.81
C SER A 49 5.04 0.74 -0.41
N TRP A 50 5.11 1.04 0.88
CA TRP A 50 6.13 1.88 1.48
C TRP A 50 6.65 1.20 2.74
N LYS A 51 7.96 1.27 2.95
CA LYS A 51 8.61 0.85 4.20
C LYS A 51 9.69 1.86 4.53
N GLN A 52 9.64 2.39 5.75
CA GLN A 52 10.76 3.03 6.40
C GLN A 52 11.10 2.20 7.62
N SER A 53 12.34 1.70 7.67
CA SER A 53 12.81 1.01 8.86
C SER A 53 12.98 2.02 9.98
N THR A 54 12.48 1.68 11.18
CA THR A 54 12.72 2.44 12.41
C THR A 54 13.97 1.97 13.15
N ASP A 55 14.66 0.95 12.63
CA ASP A 55 15.88 0.41 13.21
C ASP A 55 17.03 1.44 13.10
N PRO A 56 17.59 1.92 14.22
CA PRO A 56 18.71 2.86 14.20
C PRO A 56 19.93 2.33 13.44
N LEU A 57 20.09 1.00 13.37
CA LEU A 57 21.20 0.32 12.69
C LEU A 57 20.83 -0.16 11.28
N PHE A 58 19.72 0.32 10.70
CA PHE A 58 19.22 -0.16 9.41
C PHE A 58 20.28 -0.13 8.31
N ILE A 59 21.02 0.98 8.19
CA ILE A 59 22.03 1.14 7.14
C ILE A 59 23.18 0.14 7.30
N ASP A 60 23.65 -0.06 8.53
CA ASP A 60 24.76 -0.98 8.80
C ASP A 60 24.34 -2.42 8.54
N LYS A 61 23.15 -2.83 9.01
CA LYS A 61 22.60 -4.16 8.70
C LYS A 61 22.40 -4.40 7.20
N VAL A 62 21.93 -3.38 6.46
CA VAL A 62 21.81 -3.48 4.99
C VAL A 62 23.17 -3.67 4.35
N ARG A 63 24.20 -2.93 4.80
CA ARG A 63 25.56 -3.08 4.28
C ARG A 63 26.12 -4.47 4.58
N ASP A 64 25.91 -5.00 5.77
CA ASP A 64 26.36 -6.34 6.15
C ASP A 64 25.71 -7.41 5.25
N ILE A 65 24.39 -7.34 5.04
CA ILE A 65 23.67 -8.29 4.18
C ILE A 65 24.10 -8.16 2.72
N VAL A 66 24.22 -6.94 2.19
CA VAL A 66 24.68 -6.71 0.81
C VAL A 66 26.13 -7.16 0.64
N GLY A 67 26.96 -7.00 1.67
CA GLY A 67 28.34 -7.48 1.72
C GLY A 67 28.44 -8.98 1.45
N LEU A 68 27.51 -9.78 1.99
CA LEU A 68 27.44 -11.23 1.72
C LEU A 68 27.24 -11.57 0.24
N TYR A 69 26.65 -10.68 -0.56
CA TYR A 69 26.48 -10.87 -2.00
C TYR A 69 27.66 -10.33 -2.83
N LEU A 70 28.33 -9.28 -2.35
CA LEU A 70 29.43 -8.64 -3.05
C LEU A 70 30.77 -9.35 -2.83
N ASP A 71 31.02 -9.81 -1.61
CA ASP A 71 32.23 -10.54 -1.20
C ASP A 71 31.84 -11.73 -0.30
N PRO A 72 31.29 -12.81 -0.89
CA PRO A 72 30.82 -13.95 -0.12
C PRO A 72 32.00 -14.69 0.53
N PRO A 73 31.90 -15.05 1.82
CA PRO A 73 32.92 -15.88 2.47
C PRO A 73 33.06 -17.24 1.77
N GLU A 74 34.25 -17.84 1.86
CA GLU A 74 34.52 -19.14 1.25
C GLU A 74 33.57 -20.22 1.81
N ALA A 75 32.95 -20.99 0.91
CA ALA A 75 31.95 -22.01 1.24
C ALA A 75 30.71 -21.52 2.04
N ALA A 76 30.32 -20.24 1.90
CA ALA A 76 29.13 -19.71 2.55
C ALA A 76 27.81 -20.13 1.85
N MET A 77 26.77 -20.37 2.64
CA MET A 77 25.40 -20.57 2.19
C MET A 77 24.49 -19.52 2.83
N VAL A 78 23.73 -18.79 2.01
CA VAL A 78 22.73 -17.82 2.49
C VAL A 78 21.34 -18.45 2.38
N LEU A 79 20.65 -18.57 3.51
CA LEU A 79 19.27 -19.05 3.58
C LEU A 79 18.35 -17.88 3.93
N ALA A 80 17.37 -17.62 3.07
CA ALA A 80 16.32 -16.62 3.30
C ALA A 80 14.98 -17.34 3.48
N VAL A 81 14.34 -17.11 4.62
CA VAL A 81 13.03 -17.67 4.96
C VAL A 81 12.07 -16.52 5.23
N ASP A 82 10.96 -16.51 4.52
CA ASP A 82 9.86 -15.57 4.74
C ASP A 82 8.58 -16.35 5.03
N GLU A 83 7.90 -15.98 6.11
CA GLU A 83 6.58 -16.54 6.42
C GLU A 83 5.52 -15.71 5.68
N LYS A 84 5.03 -16.21 4.54
CA LYS A 84 3.90 -15.59 3.84
C LYS A 84 2.59 -16.21 4.29
N SER A 85 2.08 -15.81 5.45
CA SER A 85 0.77 -16.28 5.90
C SER A 85 -0.32 -15.83 4.91
N GLN A 86 -1.16 -16.76 4.44
CA GLN A 86 -2.33 -16.48 3.58
C GLN A 86 -3.46 -15.72 4.33
N ILE A 87 -3.15 -15.12 5.47
CA ILE A 87 -4.09 -14.43 6.35
C ILE A 87 -4.29 -13.01 5.83
N GLN A 88 -5.54 -12.61 5.64
CA GLN A 88 -5.84 -11.19 5.43
C GLN A 88 -5.38 -10.41 6.66
N ALA A 89 -4.49 -9.46 6.43
CA ALA A 89 -3.95 -8.61 7.47
C ALA A 89 -4.62 -7.23 7.41
N PRO A 90 -5.77 -7.04 8.09
CA PRO A 90 -6.52 -5.80 8.03
C PRO A 90 -5.75 -4.65 8.70
N ASP A 91 -5.08 -4.93 9.82
CA ASP A 91 -4.41 -3.90 10.60
C ASP A 91 -2.96 -3.71 10.18
N ARG A 92 -2.63 -2.49 9.76
CA ARG A 92 -1.29 -2.08 9.33
C ARG A 92 -0.49 -1.53 10.50
N THR A 93 0.80 -1.81 10.53
CA THR A 93 1.72 -1.34 11.58
C THR A 93 1.96 0.16 11.54
N ALA A 94 1.72 0.82 10.40
CA ALA A 94 1.81 2.27 10.27
C ALA A 94 0.56 2.84 9.59
N PRO A 95 0.24 4.12 9.83
CA PRO A 95 -0.88 4.79 9.18
C PRO A 95 -0.76 4.73 7.66
N MET A 96 -1.89 4.50 6.98
CA MET A 96 -1.95 4.62 5.53
C MET A 96 -1.74 6.09 5.14
N LEU A 97 -0.84 6.33 4.19
CA LEU A 97 -0.68 7.67 3.62
C LEU A 97 -1.78 7.85 2.58
N PRO A 98 -2.65 8.87 2.72
CA PRO A 98 -3.78 9.05 1.83
C PRO A 98 -3.30 9.39 0.41
N MET A 99 -4.15 9.09 -0.57
CA MET A 99 -3.93 9.52 -1.95
C MET A 99 -3.93 11.05 -2.03
N MET A 100 -3.13 11.61 -2.92
CA MET A 100 -3.22 13.01 -3.37
C MET A 100 -3.36 13.04 -4.90
N PRO A 101 -3.81 14.15 -5.52
CA PRO A 101 -3.78 14.29 -6.98
C PRO A 101 -2.41 13.91 -7.56
N GLY A 102 -2.38 12.94 -8.47
CA GLY A 102 -1.16 12.41 -9.09
C GLY A 102 -0.30 11.47 -8.21
N VAL A 103 -0.61 11.33 -6.92
CA VAL A 103 0.15 10.48 -5.98
C VAL A 103 -0.78 9.40 -5.40
N PRO A 104 -0.59 8.12 -5.76
CA PRO A 104 -1.35 7.02 -5.17
C PRO A 104 -1.21 6.97 -3.65
N GLY A 105 -2.22 6.44 -2.96
CA GLY A 105 -2.11 6.15 -1.54
C GLY A 105 -0.98 5.14 -1.27
N ARG A 106 -0.42 5.17 -0.06
CA ARG A 106 0.64 4.23 0.33
C ARG A 106 0.26 3.44 1.57
N VAL A 107 0.58 2.16 1.53
CA VAL A 107 0.33 1.22 2.63
C VAL A 107 1.63 0.50 3.00
N THR A 108 1.77 0.16 4.28
CA THR A 108 2.82 -0.76 4.70
C THR A 108 2.42 -2.19 4.38
N HIS A 109 3.38 -2.99 3.94
CA HIS A 109 3.23 -4.44 3.82
C HIS A 109 3.23 -5.14 5.20
N ASP A 110 3.92 -4.55 6.19
CA ASP A 110 3.93 -5.01 7.57
C ASP A 110 2.53 -4.86 8.20
N TYR A 111 2.15 -5.82 9.03
CA TYR A 111 0.85 -5.89 9.67
C TYR A 111 0.93 -6.33 11.12
N VAL A 112 -0.09 -5.96 11.91
CA VAL A 112 -0.21 -6.40 13.31
C VAL A 112 -0.78 -7.81 13.33
N ARG A 113 -0.03 -8.75 13.90
CA ARG A 113 -0.44 -10.16 13.99
C ARG A 113 -1.33 -10.35 15.21
N HIS A 114 -2.65 -10.43 14.99
CA HIS A 114 -3.63 -10.70 16.06
C HIS A 114 -3.88 -12.21 16.32
N GLY A 115 -3.07 -13.09 15.71
CA GLY A 115 -3.31 -14.54 15.72
C GLY A 115 -4.42 -14.94 14.74
N THR A 116 -4.53 -16.24 14.44
CA THR A 116 -5.66 -16.78 13.67
C THR A 116 -6.77 -17.17 14.64
N THR A 117 -7.96 -16.61 14.47
CA THR A 117 -9.16 -17.24 15.02
C THR A 117 -9.56 -18.37 14.07
N SER A 118 -9.36 -19.60 14.51
CA SER A 118 -9.86 -20.81 13.84
C SER A 118 -11.32 -21.06 14.19
#